data_AF-A0A545TPK0-F1
#
_entry.id   AF-A0A545TPK0-F1
#
_cell.length_a   1.000
_cell.length_b   1.000
_cell.length_c   1.000
_cell.angle_alpha   90.00
_cell.angle_beta   90.00
_cell.angle_gamma   90.00
#
_symmetry.space_group_name_H-M   'P 1'
#
loop_
_entity.id
_entity.type
_entity.pdbx_description
1 polymer ?
#
loop_
_entity_poly.entity_id
_entity_poly.type
_entity_poly.pdbx_seq_one_letter_code
_entity_poly.pdbx_strand_id
1 'polypeptide(L)'
;MESESLTVAGKAKKKQEKQRASGPRALSWLKILLPALALPVVVIGGLYAGVVLLDEAAEPPEPEVSPAAPESPTESAASSTAEPQTALVPRPQRPVEPLDMDKLRITDTVVSDTRVEIEKLPGNSQLDSVPQEKTAGPEVVQTSEPDKVPSPVAGPETPPEPQTEIAAIESPATLQNPVKPETSENQGQAQVIPPLWLRNATAPRANRGQPMIAVVIDDIGPNLRNARRSVTLPAPLTLAFLPYANHLEDLTTKASQAGHELMVHMPMEPKESSQNPGENALLTELGPEELKRRIRWNLERFSGYVGVNNHMGSKFTGSGPGMRLVMSELSKRGLLFLDSRTNAQSQAEQAAALFRVPFAQRDIFIDNDHTNPDAIRAQLAKLEEQARSRGYAVGISHPHDKTLEVLAEWLPEARKRGFALVPISEIVKQRLQLARAGAAQDPNAGSKSGQP
;
A
#
# COMPACT_ATOMS: atom_id res chain seq x y z
N MET A 1 35.92 -39.43 -53.09
CA MET A 1 35.99 -39.59 -54.55
C MET A 1 34.64 -39.21 -55.10
N GLU A 2 34.63 -38.16 -55.91
CA GLU A 2 33.79 -37.80 -57.07
C GLU A 2 32.74 -38.85 -57.54
N SER A 3 31.61 -38.49 -58.15
CA SER A 3 31.22 -37.30 -58.92
C SER A 3 29.70 -37.28 -59.21
N GLU A 4 29.23 -36.08 -59.62
CA GLU A 4 28.06 -35.80 -60.48
C GLU A 4 26.65 -35.96 -59.85
N SER A 5 25.77 -34.95 -59.84
CA SER A 5 25.39 -34.05 -60.93
C SER A 5 24.39 -32.97 -60.45
N LEU A 6 24.30 -31.86 -61.22
CA LEU A 6 23.15 -30.94 -61.40
C LEU A 6 22.80 -29.99 -60.24
N THR A 7 22.67 -28.65 -60.36
CA THR A 7 22.65 -27.72 -61.50
C THR A 7 22.93 -26.30 -60.98
N VAL A 8 23.69 -25.48 -61.72
CA VAL A 8 24.04 -24.08 -61.42
C VAL A 8 23.42 -23.15 -62.46
N ALA A 9 22.79 -22.05 -62.05
CA ALA A 9 22.82 -20.77 -62.79
C ALA A 9 22.22 -19.59 -61.99
N GLY A 10 22.95 -18.48 -61.92
CA GLY A 10 22.36 -17.13 -62.00
C GLY A 10 22.42 -16.21 -60.77
N LYS A 11 23.42 -15.33 -60.73
CA LYS A 11 23.66 -14.27 -59.74
C LYS A 11 22.76 -13.01 -59.91
N ALA A 12 22.32 -12.49 -58.76
CA ALA A 12 22.38 -11.11 -58.24
C ALA A 12 22.01 -9.83 -59.06
N LYS A 13 21.27 -8.97 -58.32
CA LYS A 13 21.27 -7.48 -58.23
C LYS A 13 20.18 -6.65 -58.95
N LYS A 14 19.27 -6.14 -58.09
CA LYS A 14 18.69 -4.77 -57.99
C LYS A 14 18.54 -3.94 -59.27
N LYS A 15 17.29 -3.67 -59.66
CA LYS A 15 16.85 -2.32 -60.05
C LYS A 15 15.33 -2.17 -59.88
N GLN A 16 14.93 -1.13 -59.14
CA GLN A 16 13.56 -0.62 -59.07
C GLN A 16 13.17 0.02 -60.40
N GLU A 17 12.00 -0.30 -60.95
CA GLU A 17 11.12 0.64 -61.66
C GLU A 17 9.79 -0.06 -61.98
N LYS A 18 8.69 0.38 -61.36
CA LYS A 18 7.33 0.13 -61.87
C LYS A 18 6.67 1.48 -62.14
N GLN A 19 6.06 1.52 -63.31
CA GLN A 19 5.70 2.69 -64.09
C GLN A 19 4.52 3.49 -63.52
N ARG A 20 4.70 4.81 -63.54
CA ARG A 20 3.83 5.87 -64.10
C ARG A 20 2.33 5.56 -64.25
N ALA A 21 1.52 6.44 -63.63
CA ALA A 21 0.36 7.05 -64.27
C ALA A 21 0.27 8.55 -63.91
N SER A 22 0.09 9.36 -64.96
CA SER A 22 -0.31 10.79 -65.02
C SER A 22 0.50 11.87 -64.29
N GLY A 23 1.12 12.77 -65.09
CA GLY A 23 1.36 14.18 -64.73
C GLY A 23 0.57 15.10 -65.68
N PRO A 24 0.87 16.41 -65.81
CA PRO A 24 1.66 17.29 -64.94
C PRO A 24 1.06 18.72 -64.69
N ARG A 25 1.59 19.39 -63.64
CA ARG A 25 1.91 20.85 -63.51
C ARG A 25 0.79 21.91 -63.60
N ALA A 26 0.65 22.72 -62.54
CA ALA A 26 1.26 24.07 -62.45
C ALA A 26 0.86 24.80 -61.15
N LEU A 27 1.86 25.28 -60.41
CA LEU A 27 1.74 26.36 -59.41
C LEU A 27 1.47 27.68 -60.14
N SER A 28 0.63 28.56 -59.57
CA SER A 28 0.87 30.01 -59.65
C SER A 28 -0.13 30.87 -58.85
N TRP A 29 0.40 31.49 -57.77
CA TRP A 29 0.23 32.90 -57.38
C TRP A 29 -1.19 33.49 -57.28
N LEU A 30 -1.65 33.73 -56.03
CA LEU A 30 -2.19 35.05 -55.70
C LEU A 30 -1.87 35.44 -54.25
N LYS A 31 -1.09 36.50 -54.15
CA LYS A 31 -0.81 37.29 -52.96
C LYS A 31 -2.09 38.04 -52.57
N ILE A 32 -2.49 37.97 -51.30
CA ILE A 32 -3.26 39.05 -50.69
C ILE A 32 -2.45 39.54 -49.49
N LEU A 33 -2.27 40.85 -49.49
CA LEU A 33 -1.30 41.67 -48.79
C LEU A 33 -2.13 42.69 -48.00
N LEU A 34 -1.64 43.05 -46.80
CA LEU A 34 -2.00 44.18 -45.92
C LEU A 34 -3.26 44.07 -45.01
N PRO A 35 -3.28 44.81 -43.87
CA PRO A 35 -2.15 45.12 -42.98
C PRO A 35 -2.46 45.00 -41.48
N ALA A 36 -1.36 44.95 -40.72
CA ALA A 36 -1.29 45.22 -39.30
C ALA A 36 -1.86 46.61 -38.96
N LEU A 37 -2.80 46.65 -38.02
CA LEU A 37 -3.23 47.88 -37.38
C LEU A 37 -2.36 48.09 -36.13
N ALA A 38 -1.33 48.93 -36.26
CA ALA A 38 -0.64 49.51 -35.13
C ALA A 38 -1.48 50.69 -34.62
N LEU A 39 -1.98 50.60 -33.38
CA LEU A 39 -2.54 51.73 -32.64
C LEU A 39 -1.39 52.42 -31.87
N PRO A 40 -1.34 53.76 -31.86
CA PRO A 40 -0.28 54.49 -31.22
C PRO A 40 -0.43 54.53 -29.70
N VAL A 41 0.73 54.44 -29.05
CA VAL A 41 1.01 54.73 -27.66
C VAL A 41 0.67 56.20 -27.36
N VAL A 42 -0.16 56.44 -26.35
CA VAL A 42 -0.18 57.69 -25.59
C VAL A 42 0.36 57.36 -24.20
N VAL A 43 1.67 57.52 -24.03
CA VAL A 43 2.32 57.60 -22.73
C VAL A 43 2.46 59.08 -22.43
N ILE A 44 1.76 59.53 -21.40
CA ILE A 44 1.97 60.84 -20.78
C ILE A 44 3.32 60.80 -20.09
N GLY A 45 4.19 61.73 -20.48
CA GLY A 45 5.54 61.88 -19.98
C GLY A 45 5.60 62.38 -18.53
N GLY A 46 6.67 61.97 -17.87
CA GLY A 46 7.14 62.48 -16.59
C GLY A 46 8.64 62.26 -16.50
N LEU A 47 9.38 63.30 -16.90
CA LEU A 47 10.81 63.56 -16.80
C LEU A 47 11.48 62.98 -15.53
N TYR A 48 12.66 62.36 -15.66
CA TYR A 48 13.85 62.74 -14.90
C TYR A 48 15.12 62.26 -15.63
N ALA A 49 16.02 63.20 -15.87
CA ALA A 49 17.29 63.03 -16.57
C ALA A 49 18.41 62.56 -15.63
N GLY A 50 19.38 61.83 -16.18
CA GLY A 50 20.64 61.51 -15.49
C GLY A 50 21.48 60.48 -16.24
N VAL A 51 22.28 60.95 -17.21
CA VAL A 51 23.33 60.19 -17.92
C VAL A 51 24.62 60.29 -17.12
N VAL A 52 25.28 59.17 -16.79
CA VAL A 52 26.75 59.06 -16.69
C VAL A 52 27.18 57.65 -17.12
N LEU A 53 28.29 57.61 -17.86
CA LEU A 53 28.92 56.50 -18.57
C LEU A 53 29.67 55.50 -17.69
N LEU A 54 29.96 54.35 -18.33
CA LEU A 54 30.76 53.18 -17.95
C LEU A 54 32.16 53.49 -17.39
N ASP A 55 32.61 52.67 -16.44
CA ASP A 55 33.99 52.17 -16.40
C ASP A 55 34.07 50.78 -15.75
N GLU A 56 34.98 49.97 -16.26
CA GLU A 56 35.20 48.54 -16.02
C GLU A 56 36.58 48.35 -15.41
N ALA A 57 36.69 47.84 -14.17
CA ALA A 57 37.90 47.15 -13.70
C ALA A 57 37.76 46.55 -12.28
N ALA A 58 38.15 45.28 -12.20
CA ALA A 58 38.94 44.62 -11.15
C ALA A 58 38.30 44.34 -9.77
N GLU A 59 38.03 43.05 -9.53
CA GLU A 59 37.83 42.42 -8.22
C GLU A 59 39.14 42.38 -7.40
N PRO A 60 39.11 42.57 -6.06
CA PRO A 60 40.24 42.27 -5.18
C PRO A 60 40.16 40.85 -4.58
N PRO A 61 41.31 40.27 -4.18
CA PRO A 61 41.53 38.81 -4.13
C PRO A 61 41.19 38.12 -2.81
N GLU A 62 40.93 36.81 -2.90
CA GLU A 62 40.91 35.84 -1.79
C GLU A 62 42.30 35.67 -1.15
N PRO A 63 42.40 35.44 0.17
CA PRO A 63 43.67 35.07 0.78
C PRO A 63 43.95 33.56 0.69
N GLU A 64 45.16 33.25 0.23
CA GLU A 64 45.77 31.93 0.03
C GLU A 64 45.93 31.07 1.30
N VAL A 65 45.98 29.76 1.07
CA VAL A 65 46.32 28.68 2.01
C VAL A 65 47.81 28.34 1.92
N SER A 66 48.51 28.13 3.06
CA SER A 66 49.69 27.24 3.15
C SER A 66 50.15 26.97 4.60
N PRO A 67 50.95 25.91 4.87
CA PRO A 67 50.54 24.84 5.78
C PRO A 67 51.47 24.65 7.00
N ALA A 68 50.96 23.98 8.04
CA ALA A 68 51.81 23.32 9.04
C ALA A 68 51.11 22.09 9.62
N ALA A 69 51.83 20.97 9.60
CA ALA A 69 51.62 19.75 10.38
C ALA A 69 52.93 19.49 11.15
N PRO A 70 53.03 18.48 12.04
CA PRO A 70 52.07 18.00 13.05
C PRO A 70 52.70 18.00 14.46
N GLU A 71 51.94 18.24 15.52
CA GLU A 71 52.37 17.83 16.87
C GLU A 71 51.23 17.23 17.69
N SER A 72 51.49 16.03 18.20
CA SER A 72 50.85 15.36 19.33
C SER A 72 51.96 14.54 20.01
N PRO A 73 51.87 14.13 21.29
CA PRO A 73 50.88 14.45 22.31
C PRO A 73 51.52 14.91 23.65
N THR A 74 50.74 15.51 24.54
CA THR A 74 51.04 15.47 25.98
C THR A 74 49.77 15.18 26.77
N GLU A 75 49.85 14.11 27.56
CA GLU A 75 48.92 13.76 28.63
C GLU A 75 48.78 14.89 29.65
N SER A 76 47.56 15.12 30.13
CA SER A 76 47.35 15.51 31.51
C SER A 76 45.96 15.11 31.97
N ALA A 77 45.95 14.26 32.99
CA ALA A 77 44.78 13.79 33.70
C ALA A 77 44.32 14.82 34.75
N ALA A 78 43.00 15.04 34.84
CA ALA A 78 42.21 15.24 36.07
C ALA A 78 40.81 15.75 35.67
N SER A 79 39.80 14.91 35.80
CA SER A 79 38.83 14.92 36.92
C SER A 79 37.66 15.88 36.69
N SER A 80 36.51 15.32 36.28
CA SER A 80 35.20 15.90 36.57
C SER A 80 34.20 14.77 36.79
N THR A 81 33.70 14.74 38.01
CA THR A 81 32.78 13.77 38.60
C THR A 81 31.38 13.86 37.98
N ALA A 82 30.83 12.71 37.63
CA ALA A 82 29.47 12.52 37.15
C ALA A 82 28.43 12.61 38.28
N GLU A 83 27.31 13.28 38.02
CA GLU A 83 26.08 13.21 38.82
C GLU A 83 25.20 12.03 38.36
N PRO A 84 24.54 11.29 39.27
CA PRO A 84 23.68 10.17 38.89
C PRO A 84 22.27 10.65 38.49
N GLN A 85 21.86 10.31 37.26
CA GLN A 85 20.49 10.51 36.81
C GLN A 85 19.55 9.50 37.50
N THR A 86 18.50 10.04 38.11
CA THR A 86 17.46 9.31 38.84
C THR A 86 16.55 8.56 37.85
N ALA A 87 16.39 7.25 38.06
CA ALA A 87 15.52 6.39 37.27
C ALA A 87 14.03 6.75 37.49
N LEU A 88 13.31 6.97 36.39
CA LEU A 88 11.85 7.17 36.38
C LEU A 88 11.13 5.81 36.59
N VAL A 89 10.32 5.74 37.65
CA VAL A 89 9.46 4.61 37.98
C VAL A 89 8.26 4.54 37.00
N PRO A 90 7.94 3.38 36.39
CA PRO A 90 6.77 3.25 35.54
C PRO A 90 5.46 3.25 36.36
N ARG A 91 4.43 3.96 35.87
CA ARG A 91 3.08 4.00 36.46
C ARG A 91 2.36 2.64 36.30
N PRO A 92 1.57 2.19 37.30
CA PRO A 92 0.78 0.97 37.18
C PRO A 92 -0.39 1.17 36.20
N GLN A 93 -0.54 0.27 35.22
CA GLN A 93 -1.70 0.20 34.35
C GLN A 93 -2.87 -0.48 35.10
N ARG A 94 -4.09 0.08 34.96
CA ARG A 94 -5.31 -0.56 35.47
C ARG A 94 -5.63 -1.83 34.66
N PRO A 95 -6.16 -2.90 35.28
CA PRO A 95 -6.60 -4.08 34.54
C PRO A 95 -7.72 -3.72 33.56
N VAL A 96 -7.56 -4.11 32.30
CA VAL A 96 -8.65 -4.13 31.32
C VAL A 96 -9.29 -5.52 31.44
N GLU A 97 -10.56 -5.59 31.83
CA GLU A 97 -11.30 -6.85 31.84
C GLU A 97 -11.37 -7.43 30.41
N PRO A 98 -11.10 -8.73 30.23
CA PRO A 98 -11.26 -9.36 28.92
C PRO A 98 -12.74 -9.39 28.53
N LEU A 99 -13.05 -9.02 27.28
CA LEU A 99 -14.39 -9.16 26.72
C LEU A 99 -14.82 -10.64 26.77
N ASP A 100 -15.93 -10.88 27.46
CA ASP A 100 -16.61 -12.18 27.55
C ASP A 100 -17.25 -12.53 26.20
N MET A 101 -16.65 -13.52 25.53
CA MET A 101 -17.06 -13.99 24.19
C MET A 101 -18.31 -14.89 24.22
N ASP A 102 -18.79 -15.33 25.40
CA ASP A 102 -19.95 -16.21 25.52
C ASP A 102 -21.29 -15.46 25.39
N LYS A 103 -21.25 -14.13 25.26
CA LYS A 103 -22.45 -13.27 25.08
C LYS A 103 -22.77 -12.92 23.63
N LEU A 104 -21.94 -13.32 22.68
CA LEU A 104 -22.22 -13.17 21.25
C LEU A 104 -22.92 -14.42 20.71
N ARG A 105 -24.25 -14.49 20.89
CA ARG A 105 -25.07 -15.49 20.21
C ARG A 105 -25.04 -15.24 18.70
N ILE A 106 -24.45 -16.17 17.98
CA ILE A 106 -24.59 -16.32 16.53
C ILE A 106 -26.01 -16.85 16.29
N THR A 107 -26.84 -16.07 15.60
CA THR A 107 -28.04 -16.58 14.94
C THR A 107 -28.00 -16.20 13.47
N ASP A 108 -27.86 -17.27 12.67
CA ASP A 108 -28.20 -17.46 11.27
C ASP A 108 -27.70 -16.45 10.22
N THR A 109 -26.70 -16.88 9.46
CA THR A 109 -26.61 -16.53 8.05
C THR A 109 -26.22 -17.77 7.25
N VAL A 110 -27.16 -18.15 6.39
CA VAL A 110 -27.15 -19.31 5.51
C VAL A 110 -26.07 -19.16 4.44
N VAL A 111 -25.25 -20.20 4.29
CA VAL A 111 -24.41 -20.42 3.11
C VAL A 111 -25.30 -21.04 2.04
N SER A 112 -25.56 -20.32 0.95
CA SER A 112 -26.13 -20.91 -0.26
C SER A 112 -25.02 -21.18 -1.27
N ASP A 113 -24.78 -22.47 -1.52
CA ASP A 113 -23.95 -22.98 -2.61
C ASP A 113 -24.50 -22.54 -3.97
N THR A 114 -23.67 -21.86 -4.76
CA THR A 114 -23.91 -21.73 -6.21
C THR A 114 -22.72 -22.30 -6.95
N ARG A 115 -22.91 -23.53 -7.44
CA ARG A 115 -22.07 -24.23 -8.41
C ARG A 115 -22.22 -23.52 -9.76
N VAL A 116 -21.15 -22.90 -10.25
CA VAL A 116 -21.12 -22.29 -11.59
C VAL A 116 -20.72 -23.36 -12.60
N GLU A 117 -21.63 -23.68 -13.52
CA GLU A 117 -21.34 -24.39 -14.76
C GLU A 117 -20.46 -23.53 -15.67
N ILE A 118 -19.36 -24.10 -16.15
CA ILE A 118 -18.47 -23.46 -17.13
C ILE A 118 -18.99 -23.79 -18.53
N GLU A 119 -19.58 -22.79 -19.18
CA GLU A 119 -19.90 -22.83 -20.60
C GLU A 119 -18.65 -22.54 -21.45
N LYS A 120 -18.40 -23.41 -22.43
CA LYS A 120 -17.26 -23.43 -23.36
C LYS A 120 -17.36 -22.32 -24.41
N LEU A 121 -16.24 -21.64 -24.72
CA LEU A 121 -15.89 -21.13 -26.06
C LEU A 121 -14.35 -21.08 -26.25
N PRO A 122 -13.82 -21.04 -27.49
CA PRO A 122 -12.80 -21.98 -27.93
C PRO A 122 -11.38 -21.41 -28.17
N GLY A 123 -10.40 -22.33 -28.11
CA GLY A 123 -9.35 -22.51 -29.11
C GLY A 123 -8.17 -21.52 -29.13
N ASN A 124 -6.98 -22.02 -28.73
CA ASN A 124 -5.79 -21.88 -29.58
C ASN A 124 -4.69 -22.91 -29.22
N SER A 125 -4.39 -23.73 -30.21
CA SER A 125 -3.07 -24.03 -30.77
C SER A 125 -1.97 -24.63 -29.86
N GLN A 126 -1.84 -25.95 -30.02
CA GLN A 126 -0.61 -26.76 -30.16
C GLN A 126 0.73 -26.09 -29.88
N LEU A 127 1.51 -26.70 -28.98
CA LEU A 127 2.96 -26.87 -29.11
C LEU A 127 3.36 -28.22 -28.50
N ASP A 128 4.29 -28.86 -29.20
CA ASP A 128 4.51 -30.30 -29.25
C ASP A 128 5.25 -30.91 -28.04
N SER A 129 4.99 -32.20 -27.92
CA SER A 129 5.53 -33.24 -27.04
C SER A 129 6.96 -33.69 -27.34
N VAL A 130 7.76 -34.02 -26.31
CA VAL A 130 8.71 -35.17 -26.26
C VAL A 130 8.98 -35.57 -24.78
N PRO A 131 9.49 -36.78 -24.44
CA PRO A 131 8.75 -37.73 -23.61
C PRO A 131 9.48 -38.19 -22.32
N GLN A 132 8.73 -38.81 -21.42
CA GLN A 132 9.27 -39.63 -20.32
C GLN A 132 9.61 -41.04 -20.80
N GLU A 133 10.71 -41.60 -20.27
CA GLU A 133 10.92 -43.04 -20.18
C GLU A 133 11.54 -43.43 -18.81
N LYS A 134 11.39 -44.71 -18.50
CA LYS A 134 11.13 -45.37 -17.21
C LYS A 134 12.36 -46.06 -16.57
N THR A 135 12.21 -46.35 -15.26
CA THR A 135 12.73 -47.52 -14.49
C THR A 135 14.25 -47.58 -14.24
N ALA A 136 14.80 -48.10 -13.12
CA ALA A 136 14.37 -49.17 -12.20
C ALA A 136 14.96 -48.97 -10.77
N GLY A 137 14.45 -49.72 -9.78
CA GLY A 137 15.02 -49.87 -8.42
C GLY A 137 16.34 -50.67 -8.38
N PRO A 138 16.85 -51.09 -7.20
CA PRO A 138 16.11 -52.05 -6.37
C PRO A 138 16.29 -51.96 -4.84
N GLU A 139 15.49 -52.80 -4.18
CA GLU A 139 15.82 -53.71 -3.07
C GLU A 139 15.54 -53.36 -1.60
N VAL A 140 14.99 -54.40 -0.97
CA VAL A 140 14.37 -54.58 0.34
C VAL A 140 15.36 -55.33 1.23
N VAL A 141 15.44 -54.98 2.52
CA VAL A 141 15.83 -55.94 3.56
C VAL A 141 14.87 -55.82 4.75
N GLN A 142 14.24 -56.95 5.07
CA GLN A 142 13.38 -57.23 6.23
C GLN A 142 14.24 -57.43 7.49
N THR A 143 13.80 -57.04 8.69
CA THR A 143 13.23 -57.86 9.79
C THR A 143 13.58 -57.08 11.09
N SER A 144 12.84 -56.99 12.19
CA SER A 144 11.94 -57.90 12.90
C SER A 144 11.15 -57.12 13.98
N GLU A 145 9.95 -57.59 14.31
CA GLU A 145 9.15 -57.33 15.53
C GLU A 145 9.09 -58.66 16.33
N PRO A 146 8.42 -58.79 17.49
CA PRO A 146 8.21 -57.88 18.64
C PRO A 146 8.49 -58.61 19.99
N ASP A 147 8.44 -57.93 21.15
CA ASP A 147 8.04 -58.62 22.40
C ASP A 147 7.53 -57.68 23.53
N LYS A 148 6.24 -57.85 23.81
CA LYS A 148 5.57 -58.13 25.10
C LYS A 148 5.79 -57.25 26.36
N VAL A 149 4.65 -56.69 26.78
CA VAL A 149 4.27 -56.14 28.11
C VAL A 149 4.49 -57.14 29.26
N PRO A 150 4.61 -56.68 30.53
CA PRO A 150 3.41 -56.67 31.39
C PRO A 150 3.28 -55.45 32.35
N SER A 151 2.05 -54.97 32.49
CA SER A 151 1.47 -54.35 33.72
C SER A 151 0.91 -55.50 34.60
N PRO A 152 0.54 -55.34 35.91
CA PRO A 152 -0.19 -54.19 36.48
C PRO A 152 0.09 -53.88 37.98
N VAL A 153 -0.59 -52.86 38.53
CA VAL A 153 -1.46 -52.96 39.75
C VAL A 153 -1.98 -51.56 40.15
N ALA A 154 -3.32 -51.50 40.32
CA ALA A 154 -4.20 -50.66 41.18
C ALA A 154 -3.88 -49.17 41.38
N GLY A 155 -4.81 -48.22 41.31
CA GLY A 155 -6.23 -48.21 41.70
C GLY A 155 -6.51 -46.87 42.43
N PRO A 156 -7.74 -46.36 42.44
CA PRO A 156 -8.07 -44.94 42.25
C PRO A 156 -8.40 -44.19 43.54
N GLU A 157 -8.41 -42.84 43.53
CA GLU A 157 -9.20 -42.08 44.52
C GLU A 157 -9.47 -40.61 44.13
N THR A 158 -10.76 -40.28 44.06
CA THR A 158 -11.44 -38.97 44.24
C THR A 158 -12.91 -39.33 44.51
N PRO A 159 -13.80 -38.52 45.15
CA PRO A 159 -13.70 -37.24 45.86
C PRO A 159 -14.34 -37.31 47.29
N PRO A 160 -14.55 -36.21 48.06
CA PRO A 160 -15.88 -35.55 48.03
C PRO A 160 -15.95 -34.04 48.43
N GLU A 161 -16.95 -33.34 47.90
CA GLU A 161 -17.76 -32.29 48.56
C GLU A 161 -19.21 -32.83 48.63
N PRO A 162 -20.19 -32.36 49.46
CA PRO A 162 -20.40 -30.97 49.92
C PRO A 162 -20.96 -30.81 51.35
N GLN A 163 -20.96 -29.59 51.93
CA GLN A 163 -21.98 -29.20 52.93
C GLN A 163 -22.39 -27.72 52.81
N THR A 164 -23.71 -27.57 52.77
CA THR A 164 -24.55 -26.38 52.79
C THR A 164 -24.58 -25.73 54.17
N GLU A 165 -24.59 -24.39 54.26
CA GLU A 165 -25.19 -23.70 55.40
C GLU A 165 -26.05 -22.52 54.95
N ILE A 166 -27.32 -22.59 55.34
CA ILE A 166 -28.38 -21.60 55.14
C ILE A 166 -28.48 -20.80 56.43
N ALA A 167 -28.46 -19.48 56.36
CA ALA A 167 -29.02 -18.62 57.39
C ALA A 167 -29.71 -17.41 56.74
N ALA A 168 -31.04 -17.42 56.81
CA ALA A 168 -31.90 -16.28 56.58
C ALA A 168 -32.00 -15.41 57.87
N ILE A 169 -32.84 -14.36 57.82
CA ILE A 169 -33.31 -13.45 58.90
C ILE A 169 -32.46 -12.15 58.91
N GLU A 170 -32.95 -10.92 58.73
CA GLU A 170 -34.29 -10.32 58.73
C GLU A 170 -34.22 -8.93 58.05
N SER A 171 -35.30 -8.49 57.41
CA SER A 171 -35.55 -7.07 57.14
C SER A 171 -36.12 -6.39 58.39
N PRO A 172 -35.92 -5.07 58.54
CA PRO A 172 -37.10 -4.23 58.57
C PRO A 172 -36.99 -2.99 57.69
N ALA A 173 -38.06 -2.75 56.96
CA ALA A 173 -38.36 -1.50 56.29
C ALA A 173 -38.74 -0.42 57.31
N THR A 174 -38.33 0.84 57.07
CA THR A 174 -39.12 2.02 57.44
C THR A 174 -38.79 3.19 56.50
N LEU A 175 -39.72 3.41 55.56
CA LEU A 175 -40.30 4.67 55.07
C LEU A 175 -39.48 5.97 55.15
N GLN A 176 -39.21 6.58 53.98
CA GLN A 176 -39.35 8.03 53.75
C GLN A 176 -39.47 8.38 52.25
N ASN A 177 -40.68 8.83 51.88
CA ASN A 177 -41.16 9.66 50.76
C ASN A 177 -40.64 9.48 49.30
N PRO A 178 -41.54 9.46 48.30
CA PRO A 178 -41.16 9.37 46.89
C PRO A 178 -40.63 10.74 46.41
N VAL A 179 -39.32 10.83 46.23
CA VAL A 179 -38.75 11.87 45.36
C VAL A 179 -39.06 11.47 43.93
N LYS A 180 -39.89 12.30 43.29
CA LYS A 180 -40.16 12.30 41.84
C LYS A 180 -38.84 12.01 41.10
N PRO A 181 -38.75 10.98 40.23
CA PRO A 181 -37.56 10.82 39.42
C PRO A 181 -37.51 12.03 38.49
N GLU A 182 -36.64 12.97 38.82
CA GLU A 182 -36.13 13.91 37.84
C GLU A 182 -35.53 13.04 36.74
N THR A 183 -36.17 13.13 35.57
CA THR A 183 -35.68 12.65 34.30
C THR A 183 -34.30 13.22 34.08
N SER A 184 -33.27 12.48 34.51
CA SER A 184 -31.91 12.67 34.07
C SER A 184 -31.83 12.19 32.62
N GLU A 185 -32.38 13.00 31.71
CA GLU A 185 -32.06 12.99 30.28
C GLU A 185 -30.62 13.47 30.10
N ASN A 186 -29.68 12.66 30.57
CA ASN A 186 -28.31 12.73 30.10
C ASN A 186 -27.79 11.30 30.01
N GLN A 187 -28.48 10.51 29.17
CA GLN A 187 -27.86 9.35 28.57
C GLN A 187 -26.71 9.90 27.73
N GLY A 188 -25.50 9.87 28.29
CA GLY A 188 -24.29 10.26 27.60
C GLY A 188 -24.25 9.53 26.27
N GLN A 189 -24.42 10.26 25.18
CA GLN A 189 -24.16 9.75 23.85
C GLN A 189 -22.70 9.30 23.86
N ALA A 190 -22.46 7.99 23.94
CA ALA A 190 -21.13 7.44 23.79
C ALA A 190 -20.59 7.97 22.46
N GLN A 191 -19.60 8.86 22.52
CA GLN A 191 -19.02 9.45 21.32
C GLN A 191 -18.52 8.30 20.44
N VAL A 192 -19.13 8.13 19.27
CA VAL A 192 -18.70 7.13 18.30
C VAL A 192 -17.34 7.59 17.78
N ILE A 193 -16.27 7.07 18.37
CA ILE A 193 -14.90 7.37 17.94
C ILE A 193 -14.74 6.79 16.52
N PRO A 194 -14.41 7.61 15.50
CA PRO A 194 -14.21 7.09 14.14
C PRO A 194 -13.05 6.09 14.09
N PRO A 195 -13.08 5.11 13.16
CA PRO A 195 -11.97 4.16 12.99
C PRO A 195 -10.67 4.89 12.61
N LEU A 196 -9.51 4.31 12.95
CA LEU A 196 -8.19 4.93 12.76
C LEU A 196 -7.94 5.39 11.31
N TRP A 197 -8.39 4.61 10.32
CA TRP A 197 -8.21 4.98 8.91
C TRP A 197 -8.92 6.28 8.53
N LEU A 198 -10.02 6.65 9.20
CA LEU A 198 -10.70 7.94 9.01
C LEU A 198 -10.08 9.04 9.86
N ARG A 199 -9.64 8.73 11.08
CA ARG A 199 -9.03 9.70 11.99
C ARG A 199 -7.69 10.22 11.47
N ASN A 200 -6.93 9.35 10.84
CA ASN A 200 -5.60 9.65 10.30
C ASN A 200 -5.64 10.02 8.81
N ALA A 201 -6.84 10.06 8.19
CA ALA A 201 -6.98 10.35 6.77
C ALA A 201 -6.53 11.79 6.47
N THR A 202 -5.73 11.94 5.42
CA THR A 202 -5.39 13.27 4.91
C THR A 202 -6.60 13.83 4.16
N ALA A 203 -6.89 15.13 4.37
CA ALA A 203 -8.00 15.77 3.67
C ALA A 203 -7.77 15.76 2.15
N PRO A 204 -8.74 15.31 1.34
CA PRO A 204 -8.59 15.30 -0.11
C PRO A 204 -8.60 16.73 -0.66
N ARG A 205 -7.93 16.92 -1.79
CA ARG A 205 -8.06 18.13 -2.63
C ARG A 205 -8.73 17.73 -3.94
N ALA A 206 -10.02 17.41 -3.87
CA ALA A 206 -10.83 17.03 -5.02
C ALA A 206 -12.06 17.94 -5.14
N ASN A 207 -12.26 18.53 -6.32
CA ASN A 207 -13.53 19.15 -6.65
C ASN A 207 -14.53 18.08 -7.07
N ARG A 208 -15.82 18.32 -6.83
CA ARG A 208 -16.88 17.40 -7.27
C ARG A 208 -16.80 17.15 -8.77
N GLY A 209 -16.88 15.88 -9.17
CA GLY A 209 -16.91 15.45 -10.58
C GLY A 209 -15.55 15.27 -11.25
N GLN A 210 -14.43 15.56 -10.57
CA GLN A 210 -13.10 15.28 -11.13
C GLN A 210 -12.74 13.80 -11.01
N PRO A 211 -12.15 13.17 -12.05
CA PRO A 211 -11.60 11.82 -11.92
C PRO A 211 -10.45 11.83 -10.91
N MET A 212 -10.49 10.89 -9.97
CA MET A 212 -9.52 10.83 -8.87
C MET A 212 -8.35 9.92 -9.18
N ILE A 213 -7.14 10.33 -8.83
CA ILE A 213 -5.97 9.45 -8.87
C ILE A 213 -5.33 9.44 -7.49
N ALA A 214 -5.16 8.24 -6.92
CA ALA A 214 -4.27 8.03 -5.81
C ALA A 214 -2.95 7.47 -6.32
N VAL A 215 -1.85 8.15 -5.98
CA VAL A 215 -0.50 7.62 -6.17
C VAL A 215 0.05 7.22 -4.81
N VAL A 216 0.48 5.96 -4.71
CA VAL A 216 1.16 5.39 -3.57
C VAL A 216 2.63 5.18 -3.91
N ILE A 217 3.53 5.58 -3.01
CA ILE A 217 4.95 5.27 -3.12
C ILE A 217 5.30 4.27 -2.02
N ASP A 218 5.60 3.05 -2.44
CA ASP A 218 6.00 1.91 -1.60
C ASP A 218 7.48 2.01 -1.22
N ASP A 219 7.97 1.11 -0.38
CA ASP A 219 9.40 1.01 0.01
C ASP A 219 10.06 2.28 0.56
N ILE A 220 9.29 3.20 1.15
CA ILE A 220 9.89 4.37 1.79
C ILE A 220 10.65 3.94 3.04
N GLY A 221 11.93 4.36 3.13
CA GLY A 221 12.74 4.21 4.33
C GLY A 221 14.20 3.81 4.06
N PRO A 222 14.48 2.59 3.57
CA PRO A 222 15.86 2.06 3.49
C PRO A 222 16.84 2.96 2.74
N ASN A 223 16.41 3.55 1.62
CA ASN A 223 17.18 4.59 0.93
C ASN A 223 16.77 5.98 1.44
N LEU A 224 17.52 6.50 2.42
CA LEU A 224 17.21 7.78 3.07
C LEU A 224 17.16 8.96 2.09
N ARG A 225 18.03 9.00 1.07
CA ARG A 225 18.03 10.05 0.05
C ARG A 225 16.71 10.07 -0.71
N ASN A 226 16.25 8.91 -1.17
CA ASN A 226 15.05 8.81 -1.98
C ASN A 226 13.77 8.88 -1.13
N ALA A 227 13.82 8.44 0.13
CA ALA A 227 12.75 8.67 1.10
C ALA A 227 12.51 10.18 1.30
N ARG A 228 13.58 10.95 1.54
CA ARG A 228 13.50 12.41 1.67
C ARG A 228 12.96 13.08 0.40
N ARG A 229 13.41 12.65 -0.78
CA ARG A 229 12.88 13.15 -2.07
C ARG A 229 11.39 12.86 -2.23
N SER A 230 10.93 11.68 -1.82
CA SER A 230 9.50 11.31 -1.88
C SER A 230 8.65 12.21 -1.00
N VAL A 231 9.14 12.56 0.20
CA VAL A 231 8.48 13.51 1.12
C VAL A 231 8.38 14.93 0.56
N THR A 232 9.27 15.31 -0.36
CA THR A 232 9.24 16.65 -0.98
C THR A 232 8.35 16.75 -2.22
N LEU A 233 7.76 15.65 -2.68
CA LEU A 233 6.89 15.67 -3.86
C LEU A 233 5.59 16.46 -3.59
N PRO A 234 4.94 17.04 -4.62
CA PRO A 234 3.67 17.72 -4.45
C PRO A 234 2.58 16.82 -3.82
N ALA A 235 2.12 17.19 -2.63
CA ALA A 235 1.07 16.52 -1.88
C ALA A 235 -0.37 16.75 -2.45
N PRO A 236 -1.37 15.90 -2.08
CA PRO A 236 -1.22 14.70 -1.27
C PRO A 236 -0.82 13.49 -2.13
N LEU A 237 0.06 12.67 -1.56
CA LEU A 237 0.37 11.30 -1.99
C LEU A 237 0.14 10.39 -0.79
N THR A 238 0.08 9.08 -1.02
CA THR A 238 0.18 8.10 0.07
C THR A 238 1.59 7.53 0.09
N LEU A 239 2.28 7.58 1.23
CA LEU A 239 3.63 7.06 1.38
C LEU A 239 3.59 5.82 2.29
N ALA A 240 4.02 4.68 1.76
CA ALA A 240 4.04 3.41 2.49
C ALA A 240 5.46 3.13 2.99
N PHE A 241 5.62 3.08 4.31
CA PHE A 241 6.91 2.99 4.98
C PHE A 241 7.22 1.56 5.43
N LEU A 242 8.41 1.08 5.10
CA LEU A 242 8.92 -0.19 5.59
C LEU A 242 9.20 -0.10 7.11
N PRO A 243 8.58 -0.93 7.97
CA PRO A 243 8.63 -0.76 9.43
C PRO A 243 10.01 -0.99 10.06
N TYR A 244 10.90 -1.68 9.35
CA TYR A 244 12.29 -1.89 9.76
C TYR A 244 13.25 -0.79 9.27
N ALA A 245 12.76 0.24 8.58
CA ALA A 245 13.61 1.32 8.12
C ALA A 245 14.16 2.18 9.28
N ASN A 246 15.34 2.75 9.06
CA ASN A 246 15.92 3.75 9.97
C ASN A 246 15.22 5.10 9.80
N HIS A 247 15.30 5.96 10.83
CA HIS A 247 14.75 7.33 10.82
C HIS A 247 13.25 7.43 10.54
N LEU A 248 12.47 6.38 10.83
CA LEU A 248 11.02 6.34 10.55
C LEU A 248 10.25 7.49 11.18
N GLU A 249 10.51 7.81 12.45
CA GLU A 249 9.80 8.89 13.15
C GLU A 249 10.01 10.26 12.47
N ASP A 250 11.25 10.59 12.11
CA ASP A 250 11.58 11.83 11.39
C ASP A 250 10.92 11.87 10.01
N LEU A 251 11.03 10.77 9.25
CA LEU A 251 10.48 10.69 7.90
C LEU A 251 8.95 10.77 7.88
N THR A 252 8.28 10.04 8.79
CA THR A 252 6.81 10.01 8.87
C THR A 252 6.24 11.33 9.38
N THR A 253 6.91 11.97 10.35
CA THR A 253 6.56 13.31 10.83
C THR A 253 6.64 14.33 9.69
N LYS A 254 7.76 14.36 8.95
CA LYS A 254 7.94 15.28 7.82
C LYS A 254 6.95 15.00 6.69
N ALA A 255 6.69 13.73 6.38
CA ALA A 255 5.69 13.32 5.40
C ALA A 255 4.29 13.84 5.75
N SER A 256 3.87 13.65 7.01
CA SER A 256 2.58 14.13 7.50
C SER A 256 2.49 15.66 7.47
N GLN A 257 3.53 16.36 7.91
CA GLN A 257 3.61 17.82 7.87
C GLN A 257 3.58 18.39 6.45
N ALA A 258 4.17 17.68 5.48
CA ALA A 258 4.10 18.02 4.06
C ALA A 258 2.72 17.73 3.43
N GLY A 259 1.81 17.10 4.18
CA GLY A 259 0.44 16.79 3.74
C GLY A 259 0.31 15.46 3.00
N HIS A 260 1.23 14.53 3.19
CA HIS A 260 1.09 13.15 2.69
C HIS A 260 0.32 12.27 3.69
N GLU A 261 -0.40 11.28 3.16
CA GLU A 261 -1.01 10.21 3.95
C GLU A 261 0.00 9.09 4.19
N LEU A 262 -0.03 8.46 5.36
CA LEU A 262 0.94 7.44 5.74
C LEU A 262 0.32 6.05 5.75
N MET A 263 1.10 5.05 5.34
CA MET A 263 0.75 3.63 5.43
C MET A 263 1.94 2.80 5.94
N VAL A 264 1.64 1.71 6.62
CA VAL A 264 2.62 0.67 6.97
C VAL A 264 2.78 -0.24 5.75
N HIS A 265 3.99 -0.32 5.20
CA HIS A 265 4.33 -1.23 4.10
C HIS A 265 4.81 -2.57 4.67
N MET A 266 3.86 -3.47 4.92
CA MET A 266 4.05 -4.68 5.72
C MET A 266 4.83 -5.75 4.96
N PRO A 267 6.00 -6.17 5.46
CA PRO A 267 6.81 -7.24 4.89
C PRO A 267 6.06 -8.58 4.84
N MET A 268 5.95 -9.18 3.66
CA MET A 268 5.22 -10.44 3.46
C MET A 268 5.98 -11.38 2.51
N GLU A 269 5.87 -12.69 2.76
CA GLU A 269 6.62 -13.73 2.03
C GLU A 269 6.38 -13.71 0.50
N PRO A 270 7.44 -13.58 -0.31
CA PRO A 270 7.38 -13.78 -1.75
C PRO A 270 7.36 -15.29 -2.12
N LYS A 271 6.97 -15.61 -3.35
CA LYS A 271 7.11 -16.97 -3.90
C LYS A 271 8.57 -17.37 -4.08
N GLU A 272 9.40 -16.41 -4.51
CA GLU A 272 10.81 -16.67 -4.78
C GLU A 272 11.63 -16.56 -3.51
N SER A 273 12.17 -17.70 -3.06
CA SER A 273 12.92 -17.82 -1.81
C SER A 273 14.23 -17.01 -1.76
N SER A 274 14.75 -16.61 -2.92
CA SER A 274 15.92 -15.73 -3.02
C SER A 274 15.63 -14.28 -2.64
N GLN A 275 14.36 -13.87 -2.62
CA GLN A 275 13.94 -12.53 -2.24
C GLN A 275 13.77 -12.43 -0.72
N ASN A 276 14.41 -11.44 -0.12
CA ASN A 276 14.31 -11.17 1.31
C ASN A 276 13.28 -10.05 1.56
N PRO A 277 12.11 -10.34 2.16
CA PRO A 277 11.11 -9.32 2.49
C PRO A 277 11.53 -8.40 3.65
N GLY A 278 12.60 -8.73 4.38
CA GLY A 278 13.10 -7.95 5.51
C GLY A 278 12.64 -8.45 6.87
N GLU A 279 13.01 -7.71 7.91
CA GLU A 279 12.76 -8.09 9.30
C GLU A 279 11.27 -8.14 9.63
N ASN A 280 10.89 -9.08 10.51
CA ASN A 280 9.50 -9.29 10.94
C ASN A 280 8.51 -9.52 9.79
N ALA A 281 8.97 -10.08 8.66
CA ALA A 281 8.08 -10.46 7.58
C ALA A 281 7.09 -11.54 7.98
N LEU A 282 5.88 -11.44 7.44
CA LEU A 282 4.85 -12.47 7.62
C LEU A 282 5.14 -13.63 6.68
N LEU A 283 5.45 -14.79 7.25
CA LEU A 283 5.75 -16.01 6.51
C LEU A 283 4.65 -17.04 6.73
N THR A 284 4.28 -17.76 5.68
CA THR A 284 3.16 -18.71 5.67
C THR A 284 3.38 -19.92 6.57
N GLU A 285 4.63 -20.26 6.87
CA GLU A 285 5.02 -21.34 7.79
C GLU A 285 4.89 -20.97 9.27
N LEU A 286 4.74 -19.68 9.59
CA LEU A 286 4.66 -19.23 10.99
C LEU A 286 3.29 -19.55 11.59
N GLY A 287 3.30 -19.98 12.85
CA GLY A 287 2.09 -20.14 13.64
C GLY A 287 1.35 -18.81 13.88
N PRO A 288 0.06 -18.86 14.23
CA PRO A 288 -0.78 -17.67 14.35
C PRO A 288 -0.30 -16.67 15.41
N GLU A 289 0.24 -17.12 16.54
CA GLU A 289 0.74 -16.22 17.60
C GLU A 289 2.00 -15.46 17.14
N GLU A 290 2.87 -16.12 16.40
CA GLU A 290 4.06 -15.49 15.82
C GLU A 290 3.68 -14.47 14.73
N LEU A 291 2.70 -14.80 13.88
CA LEU A 291 2.16 -13.84 12.91
C LEU A 291 1.56 -12.62 13.61
N LYS A 292 0.75 -12.80 14.66
CA LYS A 292 0.20 -11.68 15.44
C LYS A 292 1.30 -10.83 16.07
N ARG A 293 2.36 -11.46 16.62
CA ARG A 293 3.52 -10.77 17.18
C ARG A 293 4.20 -9.89 16.12
N ARG A 294 4.46 -10.44 14.93
CA ARG A 294 5.08 -9.69 13.82
C ARG A 294 4.18 -8.57 13.29
N ILE A 295 2.87 -8.82 13.14
CA ILE A 295 1.90 -7.78 12.75
C ILE A 295 1.95 -6.63 13.75
N ARG A 296 1.89 -6.94 15.05
CA ARG A 296 1.97 -5.95 16.12
C ARG A 296 3.27 -5.16 16.06
N TRP A 297 4.41 -5.86 15.96
CA TRP A 297 5.72 -5.22 15.85
C TRP A 297 5.77 -4.21 14.70
N ASN A 298 5.29 -4.59 13.51
CA ASN A 298 5.26 -3.72 12.33
C ASN A 298 4.35 -2.49 12.54
N LEU A 299 3.19 -2.67 13.17
CA LEU A 299 2.21 -1.61 13.43
C LEU A 299 2.63 -0.63 14.54
N GLU A 300 3.55 -1.02 15.42
CA GLU A 300 4.03 -0.20 16.55
C GLU A 300 5.26 0.65 16.20
N ARG A 301 5.78 0.55 14.97
CA ARG A 301 7.02 1.25 14.56
C ARG A 301 6.87 2.76 14.39
N PHE A 302 5.66 3.22 14.06
CA PHE A 302 5.32 4.63 13.98
C PHE A 302 3.80 4.79 14.14
N SER A 303 3.27 6.01 14.09
CA SER A 303 1.83 6.28 14.23
C SER A 303 1.33 7.22 13.13
N GLY A 304 0.02 7.51 13.12
CA GLY A 304 -0.58 8.41 12.13
C GLY A 304 -0.83 7.80 10.75
N TYR A 305 -0.64 6.49 10.59
CA TYR A 305 -1.00 5.78 9.36
C TYR A 305 -2.49 5.43 9.30
N VAL A 306 -3.02 5.35 8.08
CA VAL A 306 -4.42 4.98 7.84
C VAL A 306 -4.63 3.48 7.72
N GLY A 307 -3.58 2.74 7.36
CA GLY A 307 -3.71 1.32 7.06
C GLY A 307 -2.41 0.64 6.66
N VAL A 308 -2.57 -0.56 6.12
CA VAL A 308 -1.48 -1.44 5.71
C VAL A 308 -1.52 -1.69 4.21
N ASN A 309 -0.34 -1.70 3.59
CA ASN A 309 -0.11 -2.16 2.24
C ASN A 309 0.94 -3.27 2.26
N ASN A 310 0.85 -4.29 1.40
CA ASN A 310 1.81 -5.40 1.42
C ASN A 310 3.10 -5.09 0.64
N HIS A 311 4.25 -5.27 1.29
CA HIS A 311 5.57 -5.36 0.65
C HIS A 311 5.80 -6.80 0.19
N MET A 312 6.12 -6.99 -1.10
CA MET A 312 6.18 -8.30 -1.73
C MET A 312 4.89 -9.12 -1.49
N GLY A 313 4.98 -10.25 -0.80
CA GLY A 313 3.80 -11.02 -0.38
C GLY A 313 3.17 -11.90 -1.46
N SER A 314 3.85 -12.19 -2.57
CA SER A 314 3.28 -13.00 -3.66
C SER A 314 2.91 -14.43 -3.23
N LYS A 315 3.52 -14.95 -2.16
CA LYS A 315 3.13 -16.22 -1.51
C LYS A 315 2.17 -15.97 -0.36
N PHE A 316 2.49 -15.04 0.55
CA PHE A 316 1.70 -14.81 1.75
C PHE A 316 0.27 -14.33 1.47
N THR A 317 0.08 -13.40 0.53
CA THR A 317 -1.26 -12.89 0.19
C THR A 317 -2.13 -13.95 -0.50
N GLY A 318 -1.54 -15.01 -1.05
CA GLY A 318 -2.25 -16.19 -1.52
C GLY A 318 -2.73 -17.13 -0.39
N SER A 319 -2.25 -16.94 0.84
CA SER A 319 -2.67 -17.73 2.01
C SER A 319 -3.97 -17.19 2.59
N GLY A 320 -5.06 -17.96 2.44
CA GLY A 320 -6.35 -17.66 3.06
C GLY A 320 -6.25 -17.53 4.59
N PRO A 321 -5.69 -18.51 5.32
CA PRO A 321 -5.48 -18.40 6.76
C PRO A 321 -4.64 -17.18 7.17
N GLY A 322 -3.54 -16.90 6.47
CA GLY A 322 -2.66 -15.77 6.74
C GLY A 322 -3.37 -14.42 6.56
N MET A 323 -4.06 -14.23 5.44
CA MET A 323 -4.80 -13.01 5.17
C MET A 323 -6.00 -12.81 6.09
N ARG A 324 -6.70 -13.88 6.50
CA ARG A 324 -7.75 -13.77 7.52
C ARG A 324 -7.21 -13.27 8.86
N LEU A 325 -6.03 -13.74 9.27
CA LEU A 325 -5.38 -13.28 10.49
C LEU A 325 -4.98 -11.80 10.39
N VAL A 326 -4.36 -11.38 9.28
CA VAL A 326 -4.04 -9.97 9.02
C VAL A 326 -5.30 -9.11 9.10
N MET A 327 -6.36 -9.45 8.36
CA MET A 327 -7.59 -8.67 8.31
C MET A 327 -8.31 -8.62 9.67
N SER A 328 -8.25 -9.70 10.45
CA SER A 328 -8.76 -9.69 11.83
C SER A 328 -8.03 -8.66 12.71
N GLU A 329 -6.69 -8.60 12.62
CA GLU A 329 -5.89 -7.64 13.40
C GLU A 329 -6.08 -6.19 12.94
N LEU A 330 -6.29 -5.95 11.64
CA LEU A 330 -6.59 -4.62 11.11
C LEU A 330 -8.00 -4.15 11.46
N SER A 331 -9.00 -5.05 11.42
CA SER A 331 -10.38 -4.76 11.80
C SER A 331 -10.48 -4.27 13.24
N LYS A 332 -9.81 -4.96 14.19
CA LYS A 332 -9.74 -4.56 15.61
C LYS A 332 -9.18 -3.15 15.82
N ARG A 333 -8.33 -2.68 14.90
CA ARG A 333 -7.67 -1.37 14.97
C ARG A 333 -8.39 -0.31 14.13
N GLY A 334 -9.42 -0.68 13.37
CA GLY A 334 -10.10 0.22 12.45
C GLY A 334 -9.16 0.75 11.36
N LEU A 335 -8.31 -0.11 10.80
CA LEU A 335 -7.36 0.21 9.73
C LEU A 335 -7.90 -0.24 8.37
N LEU A 336 -7.45 0.40 7.29
CA LEU A 336 -7.70 -0.06 5.92
C LEU A 336 -6.59 -0.98 5.41
N PHE A 337 -6.86 -1.70 4.32
CA PHE A 337 -5.86 -2.49 3.59
C PHE A 337 -5.83 -2.10 2.11
N LEU A 338 -4.61 -1.90 1.58
CA LEU A 338 -4.35 -1.75 0.16
C LEU A 338 -3.58 -2.97 -0.34
N ASP A 339 -4.14 -3.71 -1.31
CA ASP A 339 -3.42 -4.82 -1.96
C ASP A 339 -2.56 -4.30 -3.12
N SER A 340 -1.24 -4.52 -3.05
CA SER A 340 -0.30 -4.23 -4.15
C SER A 340 -0.41 -5.23 -5.31
N ARG A 341 -1.27 -6.24 -5.21
CA ARG A 341 -1.59 -7.23 -6.26
C ARG A 341 -0.34 -7.88 -6.83
N THR A 342 0.55 -8.33 -5.93
CA THR A 342 1.83 -8.99 -6.29
C THR A 342 1.64 -10.43 -6.79
N ASN A 343 0.41 -10.94 -6.77
CA ASN A 343 -0.03 -12.14 -7.48
C ASN A 343 -1.53 -12.06 -7.80
N ALA A 344 -1.97 -12.80 -8.81
CA ALA A 344 -3.37 -12.80 -9.25
C ALA A 344 -4.34 -13.52 -8.29
N GLN A 345 -3.81 -14.42 -7.46
CA GLN A 345 -4.58 -15.30 -6.56
C GLN A 345 -4.69 -14.75 -5.13
N SER A 346 -4.39 -13.45 -4.94
CA SER A 346 -4.45 -12.79 -3.64
C SER A 346 -5.82 -13.00 -2.98
N GLN A 347 -5.80 -13.42 -1.71
CA GLN A 347 -6.96 -13.64 -0.86
C GLN A 347 -7.35 -12.37 -0.08
N ALA A 348 -6.66 -11.25 -0.33
CA ALA A 348 -6.82 -10.02 0.44
C ALA A 348 -8.23 -9.44 0.35
N GLU A 349 -8.82 -9.35 -0.84
CA GLU A 349 -10.16 -8.79 -1.02
C GLU A 349 -11.24 -9.62 -0.29
N GLN A 350 -11.20 -10.95 -0.45
CA GLN A 350 -12.15 -11.85 0.21
C GLN A 350 -12.00 -11.80 1.73
N ALA A 351 -10.77 -11.79 2.24
CA ALA A 351 -10.52 -11.64 3.68
C ALA A 351 -10.97 -10.27 4.20
N ALA A 352 -10.72 -9.19 3.45
CA ALA A 352 -11.14 -7.85 3.83
C ALA A 352 -12.67 -7.74 3.92
N ALA A 353 -13.40 -8.32 2.96
CA ALA A 353 -14.85 -8.40 3.00
C ALA A 353 -15.36 -9.16 4.24
N LEU A 354 -14.77 -10.32 4.55
CA LEU A 354 -15.13 -11.15 5.71
C LEU A 354 -14.98 -10.39 7.04
N PHE A 355 -13.90 -9.64 7.22
CA PHE A 355 -13.62 -8.89 8.45
C PHE A 355 -14.07 -7.43 8.41
N ARG A 356 -14.79 -7.03 7.34
CA ARG A 356 -15.27 -5.65 7.09
C ARG A 356 -14.15 -4.60 7.15
N VAL A 357 -12.97 -4.98 6.67
CA VAL A 357 -11.81 -4.08 6.53
C VAL A 357 -12.01 -3.23 5.26
N PRO A 358 -11.93 -1.89 5.35
CA PRO A 358 -11.94 -1.04 4.16
C PRO A 358 -10.79 -1.40 3.22
N PHE A 359 -11.10 -1.58 1.94
CA PHE A 359 -10.18 -2.22 1.00
C PHE A 359 -10.05 -1.44 -0.31
N ALA A 360 -8.83 -1.38 -0.81
CA ALA A 360 -8.51 -1.02 -2.19
C ALA A 360 -7.44 -1.97 -2.74
N GLN A 361 -7.29 -1.98 -4.05
CA GLN A 361 -6.22 -2.69 -4.74
C GLN A 361 -5.59 -1.78 -5.78
N ARG A 362 -4.33 -2.04 -6.09
CA ARG A 362 -3.62 -1.37 -7.18
C ARG A 362 -4.30 -1.63 -8.53
N ASP A 363 -4.47 -0.58 -9.33
CA ASP A 363 -4.88 -0.70 -10.73
C ASP A 363 -3.67 -0.71 -11.68
N ILE A 364 -2.73 0.22 -11.49
CA ILE A 364 -1.52 0.36 -12.32
C ILE A 364 -0.26 0.24 -11.47
N PHE A 365 0.71 -0.54 -11.95
CA PHE A 365 2.07 -0.53 -11.42
C PHE A 365 2.93 0.39 -12.29
N ILE A 366 3.33 1.53 -11.72
CA ILE A 366 3.85 2.68 -12.46
C ILE A 366 5.26 2.43 -12.99
N ASP A 367 6.11 1.73 -12.23
CA ASP A 367 7.55 1.64 -12.48
C ASP A 367 8.07 0.20 -12.62
N ASN A 368 7.29 -0.65 -13.31
CA ASN A 368 7.74 -1.99 -13.72
C ASN A 368 9.12 -1.97 -14.43
N ASP A 369 9.36 -0.95 -15.25
CA ASP A 369 10.67 -0.62 -15.80
C ASP A 369 11.10 0.74 -15.25
N HIS A 370 11.61 0.73 -14.02
CA HIS A 370 12.02 1.93 -13.29
C HIS A 370 13.28 2.60 -13.87
N THR A 371 13.97 1.96 -14.83
CA THR A 371 15.15 2.52 -15.49
C THR A 371 14.81 3.37 -16.70
N ASN A 372 13.59 3.24 -17.21
CA ASN A 372 13.12 3.89 -18.42
C ASN A 372 12.02 4.94 -18.12
N PRO A 373 12.35 6.24 -18.16
CA PRO A 373 11.39 7.31 -17.94
C PRO A 373 10.15 7.27 -18.85
N ASP A 374 10.30 6.82 -20.10
CA ASP A 374 9.19 6.78 -21.04
C ASP A 374 8.23 5.61 -20.75
N ALA A 375 8.76 4.49 -20.23
CA ALA A 375 7.93 3.41 -19.73
C ALA A 375 7.10 3.85 -18.51
N ILE A 376 7.70 4.62 -17.59
CA ILE A 376 7.01 5.21 -16.43
C ILE A 376 5.90 6.17 -16.90
N ARG A 377 6.20 7.09 -17.84
CA ARG A 377 5.21 8.00 -18.43
C ARG A 377 4.06 7.25 -19.11
N ALA A 378 4.35 6.15 -19.80
CA ALA A 378 3.32 5.32 -20.43
C ALA A 378 2.39 4.67 -19.39
N GLN A 379 2.89 4.24 -18.24
CA GLN A 379 2.04 3.72 -17.16
C GLN A 379 1.21 4.83 -16.51
N LEU A 380 1.76 6.03 -16.32
CA LEU A 380 1.01 7.18 -15.83
C LEU A 380 -0.12 7.59 -16.79
N ALA A 381 0.10 7.50 -18.10
CA ALA A 381 -0.95 7.72 -19.10
C ALA A 381 -2.09 6.68 -18.98
N LYS A 382 -1.76 5.40 -18.74
CA LYS A 382 -2.76 4.35 -18.48
C LYS A 382 -3.54 4.60 -17.18
N LEU A 383 -2.86 5.10 -16.15
CA LEU A 383 -3.49 5.47 -14.88
C LEU A 383 -4.51 6.60 -15.08
N GLU A 384 -4.16 7.61 -15.88
CA GLU A 384 -5.07 8.69 -16.28
C GLU A 384 -6.29 8.18 -17.06
N GLU A 385 -6.09 7.28 -18.03
CA GLU A 385 -7.17 6.66 -18.81
C GLU A 385 -8.15 5.88 -17.92
N GLN A 386 -7.63 5.08 -16.99
CA GLN A 386 -8.45 4.34 -16.04
C GLN A 386 -9.24 5.28 -15.11
N ALA A 387 -8.60 6.34 -14.62
CA ALA A 387 -9.29 7.32 -13.79
C ALA A 387 -10.40 8.06 -14.54
N ARG A 388 -10.20 8.40 -15.83
CA ARG A 388 -11.25 9.00 -16.67
C ARG A 388 -12.42 8.06 -16.89
N SER A 389 -12.15 6.78 -17.16
CA SER A 389 -13.19 5.81 -17.50
C SER A 389 -14.00 5.35 -16.28
N ARG A 390 -13.35 5.17 -15.13
CA ARG A 390 -13.99 4.62 -13.90
C ARG A 390 -14.35 5.70 -12.88
N GLY A 391 -13.88 6.93 -13.07
CA GLY A 391 -13.97 8.02 -12.09
C GLY A 391 -12.84 7.99 -11.04
N TYR A 392 -12.09 6.91 -10.93
CA TYR A 392 -10.88 6.84 -10.12
C TYR A 392 -9.86 5.80 -10.59
N ALA A 393 -8.61 5.92 -10.18
CA ALA A 393 -7.60 4.87 -10.29
C ALA A 393 -6.53 4.94 -9.19
N VAL A 394 -5.93 3.79 -8.86
CA VAL A 394 -4.82 3.65 -7.91
C VAL A 394 -3.55 3.22 -8.63
N GLY A 395 -2.54 4.08 -8.59
CA GLY A 395 -1.20 3.79 -9.07
C GLY A 395 -0.25 3.56 -7.90
N ILE A 396 0.59 2.52 -7.98
CA ILE A 396 1.68 2.30 -7.02
C ILE A 396 3.01 2.41 -7.76
N SER A 397 4.01 2.98 -7.08
CA SER A 397 5.37 3.16 -7.53
C SER A 397 6.36 2.97 -6.39
N HIS A 398 7.66 3.00 -6.66
CA HIS A 398 8.73 2.94 -5.68
C HIS A 398 9.63 4.17 -5.79
N PRO A 399 10.44 4.49 -4.75
CA PRO A 399 11.27 5.69 -4.70
C PRO A 399 12.56 5.51 -5.51
N HIS A 400 12.45 5.06 -6.77
CA HIS A 400 13.57 5.01 -7.70
C HIS A 400 13.86 6.40 -8.29
N ASP A 401 15.11 6.66 -8.67
CA ASP A 401 15.53 7.99 -9.09
C ASP A 401 14.72 8.55 -10.25
N LYS A 402 14.52 7.74 -11.31
CA LYS A 402 13.74 8.10 -12.49
C LYS A 402 12.24 8.17 -12.21
N THR A 403 11.71 7.29 -11.37
CA THR A 403 10.32 7.37 -10.91
C THR A 403 10.04 8.70 -10.24
N LEU A 404 10.88 9.12 -9.29
CA LEU A 404 10.72 10.38 -8.57
C LEU A 404 10.88 11.61 -9.48
N GLU A 405 11.81 11.58 -10.45
CA GLU A 405 11.95 12.63 -11.46
C GLU A 405 10.66 12.78 -12.30
N VAL A 406 10.15 11.68 -12.85
CA VAL A 406 8.94 11.70 -13.67
C VAL A 406 7.71 12.10 -12.86
N LEU A 407 7.57 11.63 -11.61
CA LEU A 407 6.46 12.02 -10.75
C LEU A 407 6.49 13.51 -10.41
N ALA A 408 7.67 14.09 -10.14
CA ALA A 408 7.79 15.52 -9.86
C ALA A 408 7.28 16.39 -11.02
N GLU A 409 7.51 15.97 -12.27
CA GLU A 409 6.97 16.61 -13.47
C GLU A 409 5.47 16.33 -13.65
N TRP A 410 5.07 15.07 -13.48
CA TRP A 410 3.72 14.61 -13.83
C TRP A 410 2.64 15.11 -12.87
N LEU A 411 2.91 15.16 -11.56
CA LEU A 411 1.92 15.53 -10.54
C LEU A 411 1.25 16.90 -10.78
N PRO A 412 2.00 18.02 -10.99
CA PRO A 412 1.38 19.30 -11.30
C PRO A 412 0.63 19.29 -12.64
N GLU A 413 1.16 18.59 -13.63
CA GLU A 413 0.55 18.50 -14.97
C GLU A 413 -0.76 17.67 -14.97
N ALA A 414 -0.84 16.61 -14.17
CA ALA A 414 -2.05 15.84 -13.97
C ALA A 414 -3.19 16.70 -13.39
N ARG A 415 -2.88 17.57 -12.43
CA ARG A 415 -3.85 18.54 -11.90
C ARG A 415 -4.34 19.50 -12.97
N LYS A 416 -3.43 20.03 -13.82
CA LYS A 416 -3.79 20.91 -14.94
C LYS A 416 -4.69 20.20 -15.97
N ARG A 417 -4.48 18.90 -16.18
CA ARG A 417 -5.35 18.04 -17.01
C ARG A 417 -6.71 17.71 -16.37
N GLY A 418 -6.99 18.21 -15.17
CA GLY A 418 -8.29 18.09 -14.51
C GLY A 418 -8.43 16.91 -13.54
N PHE A 419 -7.34 16.20 -13.23
CA PHE A 419 -7.36 15.12 -12.25
C PHE A 419 -7.30 15.63 -10.82
N ALA A 420 -8.10 15.02 -9.95
CA ALA A 420 -7.97 15.22 -8.51
C ALA A 420 -6.96 14.22 -7.94
N LEU A 421 -5.78 14.71 -7.56
CA LEU A 421 -4.81 13.89 -6.82
C LEU A 421 -5.22 13.81 -5.35
N VAL A 422 -5.50 12.60 -4.88
CA VAL A 422 -6.07 12.30 -3.57
C VAL A 422 -5.28 11.21 -2.84
N PRO A 423 -5.32 11.18 -1.49
CA PRO A 423 -4.78 10.05 -0.74
C PRO A 423 -5.63 8.79 -0.92
N ILE A 424 -5.08 7.62 -0.59
CA ILE A 424 -5.76 6.33 -0.83
C ILE A 424 -7.05 6.19 -0.01
N SER A 425 -7.11 6.77 1.19
CA SER A 425 -8.30 6.76 2.03
C SER A 425 -9.53 7.38 1.32
N GLU A 426 -9.33 8.34 0.42
CA GLU A 426 -10.42 8.95 -0.35
C GLU A 426 -10.97 7.99 -1.41
N ILE A 427 -10.11 7.23 -2.09
CA ILE A 427 -10.55 6.19 -3.02
C ILE A 427 -11.35 5.12 -2.29
N VAL A 428 -10.89 4.72 -1.10
CA VAL A 428 -11.61 3.75 -0.26
C VAL A 428 -12.98 4.28 0.15
N LYS A 429 -13.10 5.55 0.58
CA LYS A 429 -14.40 6.19 0.88
C LYS A 429 -15.32 6.16 -0.33
N GLN A 430 -14.84 6.57 -1.50
CA GLN A 430 -15.62 6.61 -2.73
C GLN A 430 -16.15 5.21 -3.09
N ARG A 431 -15.31 4.18 -3.01
CA ARG A 431 -15.72 2.79 -3.26
C ARG A 431 -16.81 2.34 -2.30
N LEU A 432 -16.67 2.64 -1.00
CA LEU A 432 -17.70 2.30 -0.01
C LEU A 432 -19.02 3.04 -0.26
N GLN A 433 -18.97 4.31 -0.69
CA GLN A 433 -20.15 5.07 -1.05
C GLN A 433 -20.85 4.51 -2.30
N LEU A 434 -20.09 4.14 -3.33
CA LEU A 434 -20.63 3.51 -4.54
C LEU A 434 -21.27 2.15 -4.24
N ALA A 435 -20.63 1.33 -3.40
CA ALA A 435 -21.18 0.05 -2.98
C ALA A 435 -22.50 0.22 -2.21
N ARG A 436 -22.58 1.22 -1.32
CA ARG A 436 -23.82 1.54 -0.58
C ARG A 436 -24.92 2.06 -1.50
N ALA A 437 -24.59 2.92 -2.45
CA ALA A 437 -25.53 3.46 -3.41
C ALA A 437 -26.09 2.35 -4.32
N GLY A 438 -25.24 1.43 -4.79
CA GLY A 438 -25.67 0.27 -5.56
C GLY A 438 -26.58 -0.66 -4.77
N ALA A 439 -26.23 -0.96 -3.50
CA ALA A 439 -27.07 -1.77 -2.63
C ALA A 439 -28.43 -1.12 -2.31
N ALA A 440 -28.49 0.20 -2.19
CA ALA A 440 -29.75 0.92 -1.96
C ALA A 440 -30.66 0.97 -3.20
N GLN A 441 -30.09 0.81 -4.42
CA GLN A 441 -30.85 0.82 -5.68
C GLN A 441 -31.43 -0.55 -6.05
N ASP A 442 -30.93 -1.65 -5.46
CA ASP A 442 -31.51 -2.99 -5.62
C ASP A 442 -31.98 -3.59 -4.28
N PRO A 443 -33.14 -3.14 -3.76
CA PRO A 443 -33.71 -3.68 -2.52
C PRO A 443 -34.20 -5.13 -2.64
N ASN A 444 -34.22 -5.72 -3.84
CA ASN A 444 -34.78 -7.05 -4.11
C ASN A 444 -33.72 -8.16 -4.27
N ALA A 445 -32.43 -7.82 -4.30
CA ALA A 445 -31.33 -8.79 -4.23
C ALA A 445 -31.26 -9.54 -2.88
N GLY A 446 -31.94 -9.05 -1.83
CA GLY A 446 -32.02 -9.69 -0.51
C GLY A 446 -33.25 -10.56 -0.24
N SER A 447 -34.19 -10.71 -1.19
CA SER A 447 -35.51 -11.30 -0.94
C SER A 447 -35.84 -12.56 -1.75
N LYS A 448 -34.89 -13.18 -2.44
CA LYS A 448 -35.12 -14.45 -3.17
C LYS A 448 -34.55 -15.66 -2.42
N SER A 449 -35.08 -15.92 -1.24
CA SER A 449 -35.10 -17.27 -0.65
C SER A 449 -36.47 -17.49 -0.02
N GLY A 450 -37.48 -17.63 -0.88
CA GLY A 450 -38.78 -18.16 -0.52
C GLY A 450 -38.72 -19.69 -0.54
N GLN A 451 -38.95 -20.28 0.63
CA GLN A 451 -39.38 -21.66 0.86
C GLN A 451 -40.62 -22.02 0.01
N PRO A 452 -40.99 -23.31 -0.16
CA PRO A 452 -40.79 -24.43 0.75
C PRO A 452 -39.64 -25.39 0.42
#